data_AF-A0A6P3UVA1-F1
#
_entry.id   AF-A0A6P3UVA1-F1
#
_cell.length_a   1.000
_cell.length_b   1.000
_cell.length_c   1.000
_cell.angle_alpha   90.00
_cell.angle_beta   90.00
_cell.angle_gamma   90.00
#
_symmetry.space_group_name_H-M   'P 1'
#
loop_
_entity.id
_entity.type
_entity.pdbx_description
1 polymer ?
#
loop_
_entity_poly.entity_id
_entity_poly.type
_entity_poly.pdbx_seq_one_letter_code
_entity_poly.pdbx_strand_id
1 'polypeptide(L)'
;MNRFEYADSRLLPNEIYIRRDVSICIYDGDIKTNFESGELVLTSHRFLWGRPGDISRGHTCLSLSLRHIVFFEEEIPGPFSFGRSKKVVIHLSEAPIDKMPGPLDNSVCNYIKFSFKEGLDPNFHTHLSDAITRRIWEFTPIVPLEHPDSNTKNSRDINKPPPQIKTRTGIIGIERSLQEQQKATDESISMAFQDLKKLMEVAKDMVSISKTISAKIRERQGDITEDETEVGGMITLTDVYCRVNRARGLELLSPEDLLNASRQLASLGLPIVLRVFDSGVMVLQSRSHDDNVIVDVIADLIKERGSLTAEELAQSEGISVLLARERLLVTEKRGKACRDDTIEALRFYPNLFLEKND
;
A
#
# COMPACT_ATOMS: atom_id res chain seq x y z
N MET A 1 -6.23 9.35 18.50
CA MET A 1 -6.69 10.77 18.39
C MET A 1 -5.55 11.80 18.41
N ASN A 2 -4.37 11.49 18.94
CA ASN A 2 -3.24 12.42 19.01
C ASN A 2 -2.59 12.80 17.65
N ARG A 3 -3.08 12.28 16.52
CA ARG A 3 -2.67 12.69 15.17
C ARG A 3 -3.52 13.84 14.61
N PHE A 4 -4.58 14.23 15.32
CA PHE A 4 -5.35 15.44 15.00
C PHE A 4 -4.63 16.69 15.53
N GLU A 5 -4.77 17.78 14.79
CA GLU A 5 -4.24 19.11 15.10
C GLU A 5 -5.37 20.14 15.02
N TYR A 6 -5.26 21.24 15.77
CA TYR A 6 -6.11 22.41 15.55
C TYR A 6 -5.60 23.19 14.34
N ALA A 7 -6.46 23.37 13.34
CA ALA A 7 -6.07 24.06 12.12
C ALA A 7 -7.17 25.01 11.62
N ASP A 8 -6.74 25.96 10.80
CA ASP A 8 -7.63 26.79 9.98
C ASP A 8 -8.39 25.91 8.98
N SER A 9 -9.69 26.19 8.82
CA SER A 9 -10.59 25.49 7.91
C SER A 9 -10.44 25.92 6.44
N ARG A 10 -9.68 26.99 6.17
CA ARG A 10 -9.32 27.40 4.80
C ARG A 10 -8.44 26.34 4.13
N LEU A 11 -8.72 26.09 2.86
CA LEU A 11 -7.91 25.19 2.03
C LEU A 11 -6.52 25.79 1.80
N LEU A 12 -5.50 24.94 1.91
CA LEU A 12 -4.12 25.26 1.57
C LEU A 12 -3.99 25.48 0.04
N PRO A 13 -2.91 26.12 -0.42
CA PRO A 13 -2.59 26.15 -1.85
C PRO A 13 -2.55 24.73 -2.42
N ASN A 14 -3.19 24.51 -3.57
CA ASN A 14 -3.36 23.21 -4.23
C ASN A 14 -4.21 22.18 -3.47
N GLU A 15 -4.77 22.52 -2.31
CA GLU A 15 -5.72 21.67 -1.60
C GLU A 15 -7.10 21.81 -2.25
N ILE A 16 -7.54 20.72 -2.88
CA ILE A 16 -8.86 20.62 -3.51
C ILE A 16 -9.86 19.99 -2.54
N TYR A 17 -11.05 20.58 -2.45
CA TYR A 17 -12.20 19.99 -1.76
C TYR A 17 -12.74 18.77 -2.52
N ILE A 18 -13.00 17.67 -1.82
CA ILE A 18 -13.51 16.43 -2.43
C ILE A 18 -14.96 16.19 -2.03
N ARG A 19 -15.26 16.16 -0.73
CA ARG A 19 -16.61 15.87 -0.23
C ARG A 19 -16.83 16.38 1.20
N ARG A 20 -18.10 16.43 1.60
CA ARG A 20 -18.55 16.77 2.95
C ARG A 20 -19.62 15.77 3.39
N ASP A 21 -19.46 15.28 4.61
CA ASP A 21 -20.41 14.40 5.29
C ASP A 21 -20.81 15.04 6.62
N VAL A 22 -22.07 14.86 7.01
CA VAL A 22 -22.65 15.47 8.22
C VAL A 22 -23.00 14.41 9.26
N SER A 23 -23.28 14.87 10.48
CA SER A 23 -23.65 14.00 11.60
C SER A 23 -22.56 12.95 11.91
N ILE A 24 -21.29 13.36 11.77
CA ILE A 24 -20.12 12.51 11.98
C ILE A 24 -19.66 12.55 13.43
N CYS A 25 -19.46 11.38 14.02
CA CYS A 25 -18.83 11.21 15.33
C CYS A 25 -17.42 10.61 15.19
N ILE A 26 -16.48 11.06 16.03
CA ILE A 26 -15.12 10.53 16.08
C ILE A 26 -14.95 9.60 17.29
N TYR A 27 -14.23 8.50 17.11
CA TYR A 27 -13.77 7.60 18.16
C TYR A 27 -12.25 7.56 18.21
N ASP A 28 -11.69 7.40 19.41
CA ASP A 28 -10.28 7.06 19.61
C ASP A 28 -10.16 5.56 19.89
N GLY A 29 -9.68 4.78 18.92
CA GLY A 29 -9.85 3.34 18.97
C GLY A 29 -11.34 2.96 19.02
N ASP A 30 -11.72 2.22 20.06
CA ASP A 30 -13.12 1.86 20.34
C ASP A 30 -13.84 2.84 21.27
N ILE A 31 -13.12 3.85 21.79
CA ILE A 31 -13.65 4.80 22.77
C ILE A 31 -14.31 5.97 22.05
N LYS A 32 -15.60 6.18 22.30
CA LYS A 32 -16.34 7.33 21.75
C LYS A 32 -15.81 8.64 22.34
N THR A 33 -15.48 9.61 21.48
CA THR A 33 -15.02 10.93 21.92
C THR A 33 -16.20 11.90 22.12
N ASN A 34 -15.92 13.09 22.64
CA ASN A 34 -16.88 14.20 22.72
C ASN A 34 -17.08 14.95 21.39
N PHE A 35 -16.38 14.56 20.32
CA PHE A 35 -16.54 15.11 18.97
C PHE A 35 -17.68 14.41 18.27
N GLU A 36 -18.89 14.91 18.52
CA GLU A 36 -20.14 14.30 18.05
C GLU A 36 -20.93 15.20 17.12
N SER A 37 -21.66 14.56 16.19
CA SER A 37 -22.63 15.23 15.30
C SER A 37 -22.01 16.41 14.52
N GLY A 38 -20.75 16.29 14.12
CA GLY A 38 -20.03 17.30 13.36
C GLY A 38 -20.14 17.14 11.85
N GLU A 39 -19.49 18.05 11.14
CA GLU A 39 -19.23 17.95 9.71
C GLU A 39 -17.80 17.46 9.48
N LEU A 40 -17.64 16.46 8.60
CA LEU A 40 -16.36 15.98 8.12
C LEU A 40 -16.20 16.42 6.67
N VAL A 41 -15.13 17.14 6.36
CA VAL A 41 -14.74 17.51 5.02
C VAL A 41 -13.49 16.72 4.66
N LEU A 42 -13.57 15.96 3.57
CA LEU A 42 -12.41 15.35 2.95
C LEU A 42 -11.88 16.28 1.86
N THR A 43 -10.60 16.59 1.96
CA THR A 43 -9.85 17.27 0.90
C THR A 43 -8.82 16.33 0.30
N SER A 44 -8.14 16.78 -0.74
CA SER A 44 -6.97 16.12 -1.29
C SER A 44 -5.80 15.97 -0.33
N HIS A 45 -5.78 16.61 0.85
CA HIS A 45 -4.64 16.65 1.77
C HIS A 45 -4.96 16.16 3.19
N ARG A 46 -6.19 16.38 3.66
CA ARG A 46 -6.57 16.15 5.06
C ARG A 46 -8.07 15.94 5.21
N PHE A 47 -8.44 15.34 6.34
CA PHE A 47 -9.76 15.48 6.90
C PHE A 47 -9.83 16.74 7.76
N LEU A 48 -10.88 17.52 7.57
CA LEU A 48 -11.27 18.60 8.46
C LEU A 48 -12.56 18.19 9.17
N TRP A 49 -12.59 18.28 10.49
CA TRP A 49 -13.79 18.04 11.28
C TRP A 49 -14.11 19.26 12.13
N GLY A 50 -15.36 19.72 12.07
CA GLY A 50 -15.84 20.86 12.85
C GLY A 50 -17.28 20.65 13.31
N ARG A 51 -17.78 21.52 14.19
CA ARG A 51 -19.22 21.53 14.46
C ARG A 51 -19.95 22.04 13.21
N PRO A 52 -21.24 21.72 13.03
CA PRO A 52 -21.97 22.12 11.84
C PRO A 52 -21.86 23.64 11.57
N GLY A 53 -21.24 23.99 10.44
CA GLY A 53 -21.05 25.37 10.00
C GLY A 53 -19.73 26.01 10.40
N ASP A 54 -18.93 25.41 11.30
CA ASP A 54 -17.64 25.98 11.71
C ASP A 54 -16.64 26.04 10.54
N ILE A 55 -16.57 24.98 9.72
CA ILE A 55 -15.64 24.93 8.58
C ILE A 55 -16.03 26.00 7.55
N SER A 56 -17.33 26.12 7.26
CA SER A 56 -17.84 27.11 6.31
C SER A 56 -17.61 28.57 6.72
N ARG A 57 -17.48 28.82 8.03
CA ARG A 57 -17.27 30.16 8.61
C ARG A 57 -15.80 30.49 8.83
N GLY A 58 -14.88 29.59 8.49
CA GLY A 58 -13.45 29.82 8.70
C GLY A 58 -13.03 29.65 10.17
N HIS A 59 -13.83 28.98 11.00
CA HIS A 59 -13.46 28.72 12.39
C HIS A 59 -12.39 27.62 12.49
N THR A 60 -11.65 27.62 13.59
CA THR A 60 -10.70 26.55 13.92
C THR A 60 -11.41 25.21 13.99
N CYS A 61 -10.82 24.20 13.36
CA CYS A 61 -11.36 22.85 13.27
C CYS A 61 -10.28 21.81 13.62
N LEU A 62 -10.69 20.55 13.74
CA LEU A 62 -9.76 19.43 13.85
C LEU A 62 -9.28 19.04 12.46
N SER A 63 -7.98 18.93 12.29
CA SER A 63 -7.32 18.54 11.05
C SER A 63 -6.57 17.23 11.24
N LEU A 64 -6.81 16.26 10.37
CA LEU A 64 -6.03 15.02 10.27
C LEU A 64 -5.46 14.92 8.87
N SER A 65 -4.14 15.04 8.74
CA SER A 65 -3.47 14.87 7.46
C SER A 65 -3.65 13.45 6.93
N LEU A 66 -3.97 13.34 5.63
CA LEU A 66 -4.09 12.05 4.95
C LEU A 66 -2.75 11.30 4.89
N ARG A 67 -1.62 12.02 5.02
CA ARG A 67 -0.27 11.42 5.10
C ARG A 67 -0.13 10.42 6.25
N HIS A 68 -0.92 10.58 7.31
CA HIS A 68 -0.88 9.70 8.47
C HIS A 68 -1.68 8.42 8.27
N ILE A 69 -2.49 8.31 7.22
CA ILE A 69 -3.36 7.15 7.00
C ILE A 69 -2.54 6.01 6.38
N VAL A 70 -2.46 4.89 7.08
CA VAL A 70 -1.79 3.67 6.61
C VAL A 70 -2.75 2.85 5.75
N PHE A 71 -3.96 2.62 6.26
CA PHE A 71 -5.07 2.02 5.53
C PHE A 71 -6.41 2.37 6.22
N PHE A 72 -7.51 2.03 5.57
CA PHE A 72 -8.84 2.21 6.15
C PHE A 72 -9.77 1.05 5.74
N GLU A 73 -10.80 0.82 6.55
CA GLU A 73 -11.78 -0.25 6.32
C GLU A 73 -13.16 0.15 6.86
N GLU A 74 -14.23 -0.44 6.33
CA GLU A 74 -15.56 -0.31 6.92
C GLU A 74 -15.72 -1.32 8.06
N GLU A 75 -16.13 -0.87 9.25
CA GLU A 75 -16.37 -1.74 10.39
C GLU A 75 -17.56 -2.66 10.08
N ILE A 76 -17.31 -3.97 9.97
CA ILE A 76 -18.35 -4.97 9.73
C ILE A 76 -19.20 -5.09 11.01
N PRO A 77 -20.50 -4.74 10.97
CA PRO A 77 -21.35 -4.84 12.14
C PRO A 77 -21.48 -6.31 12.56
N GLY A 78 -21.23 -6.62 13.84
CA GLY A 78 -21.44 -7.97 14.36
C GLY A 78 -22.92 -8.40 14.28
N PRO A 79 -23.22 -9.71 14.35
CA PRO A 79 -24.56 -10.29 14.12
C PRO A 79 -25.68 -9.78 15.04
N PHE A 80 -25.35 -9.02 16.09
CA PHE A 80 -26.30 -8.40 17.03
C PHE A 80 -26.36 -6.86 16.92
N SER A 81 -25.85 -6.27 15.83
CA SER A 81 -25.71 -4.81 15.65
C SER A 81 -26.83 -4.17 14.80
N PHE A 82 -28.08 -4.61 14.96
CA PHE A 82 -29.22 -4.01 14.26
C PHE A 82 -29.34 -2.51 14.59
N GLY A 83 -29.33 -1.66 13.56
CA GLY A 83 -29.57 -0.21 13.68
C GLY A 83 -28.38 0.64 14.14
N ARG A 84 -27.15 0.12 14.19
CA ARG A 84 -25.96 0.94 14.49
C ARG A 84 -25.48 1.70 13.25
N SER A 85 -25.02 2.93 13.47
CA SER A 85 -24.40 3.76 12.44
C SER A 85 -23.17 3.06 11.83
N LYS A 86 -23.05 3.13 10.50
CA LYS A 86 -21.86 2.64 9.79
C LYS A 86 -20.63 3.38 10.28
N LYS A 87 -19.51 2.68 10.39
CA LYS A 87 -18.24 3.29 10.79
C LYS A 87 -17.14 2.94 9.80
N VAL A 88 -16.29 3.92 9.53
CA VAL A 88 -15.05 3.73 8.81
C VAL A 88 -13.91 3.83 9.81
N VAL A 89 -13.10 2.78 9.88
CA VAL A 89 -11.89 2.71 10.71
C VAL A 89 -10.72 3.25 9.90
N ILE A 90 -10.01 4.24 10.45
CA ILE A 90 -8.82 4.83 9.84
C ILE A 90 -7.63 4.44 10.68
N HIS A 91 -6.76 3.60 10.13
CA HIS A 91 -5.52 3.16 10.79
C HIS A 91 -4.40 4.15 10.48
N LEU A 92 -3.72 4.62 11.53
CA LEU A 92 -2.82 5.76 11.48
C LEU A 92 -1.39 5.37 11.86
N SER A 93 -0.42 6.03 11.22
CA SER A 93 0.99 5.94 11.55
C SER A 93 1.30 6.56 12.92
N GLU A 94 2.54 6.47 13.37
CA GLU A 94 3.01 7.20 14.56
C GLU A 94 2.78 8.71 14.44
N ALA A 95 2.48 9.34 15.59
CA ALA A 95 2.29 10.78 15.63
C ALA A 95 3.66 11.45 15.44
N PRO A 96 3.77 12.46 14.56
CA PRO A 96 5.02 13.18 14.39
C PRO A 96 5.42 13.89 15.69
N ILE A 97 6.73 13.91 15.97
CA ILE A 97 7.29 14.56 17.18
C ILE A 97 7.05 16.08 17.14
N ASP A 98 7.01 16.65 15.94
CA ASP A 98 6.83 18.06 15.64
C ASP A 98 5.36 18.45 15.36
N LYS A 99 4.39 17.62 15.80
CA LYS A 99 2.97 17.89 15.55
C LYS A 99 2.49 19.19 16.18
N MET A 100 1.56 19.86 15.51
CA MET A 100 0.89 21.03 16.09
C MET A 100 -0.04 20.63 17.24
N PRO A 101 -0.40 21.55 18.15
CA PRO A 101 -1.33 21.28 19.23
C PRO A 101 -2.66 20.72 18.70
N GLY A 102 -3.21 19.75 19.42
CA GLY A 102 -4.43 19.05 19.02
C GLY A 102 -5.28 18.65 20.23
N PRO A 103 -6.36 17.89 20.02
CA PRO A 103 -7.27 17.51 21.09
C PRO A 103 -6.66 16.52 22.09
N LEU A 104 -5.56 15.87 21.72
CA LEU A 104 -4.86 14.91 22.56
C LEU A 104 -3.36 14.89 22.23
N ASP A 105 -2.51 14.82 23.24
CA ASP A 105 -1.05 14.77 23.04
C ASP A 105 -0.55 13.35 22.79
N ASN A 106 -1.10 12.37 23.51
CA ASN A 106 -0.77 10.96 23.34
C ASN A 106 -2.02 10.09 23.32
N SER A 107 -2.06 9.11 22.42
CA SER A 107 -3.10 8.09 22.36
C SER A 107 -2.45 6.73 22.26
N VAL A 108 -2.95 5.80 23.07
CA VAL A 108 -2.56 4.38 23.01
C VAL A 108 -3.13 3.67 21.79
N CYS A 109 -4.13 4.26 21.13
CA CYS A 109 -4.77 3.72 19.94
C CYS A 109 -4.03 4.16 18.68
N ASN A 110 -3.80 3.23 17.76
CA ASN A 110 -3.23 3.48 16.44
C ASN A 110 -4.31 3.68 15.35
N TYR A 111 -5.59 3.71 15.71
CA TYR A 111 -6.69 3.99 14.77
C TYR A 111 -7.74 4.91 15.38
N ILE A 112 -8.53 5.52 14.51
CA ILE A 112 -9.76 6.26 14.86
C ILE A 112 -10.94 5.67 14.09
N LYS A 113 -12.16 5.98 14.51
CA LYS A 113 -13.36 5.65 13.72
C LYS A 113 -14.18 6.89 13.43
N PHE A 114 -14.60 7.05 12.18
CA PHE A 114 -15.65 7.99 11.79
C PHE A 114 -16.97 7.23 11.74
N SER A 115 -17.93 7.63 12.56
CA SER A 115 -19.27 7.05 12.58
C SER A 115 -20.27 7.96 11.86
N PHE A 116 -20.96 7.40 10.87
CA PHE A 116 -21.87 8.08 9.98
C PHE A 116 -23.31 7.84 10.44
N LYS A 117 -23.83 8.77 11.26
CA LYS A 117 -25.18 8.61 11.86
C LYS A 117 -26.30 8.60 10.83
N GLU A 118 -26.15 9.34 9.73
CA GLU A 118 -27.12 9.41 8.63
C GLU A 118 -26.85 8.35 7.53
N GLY A 119 -25.91 7.44 7.76
CA GLY A 119 -25.48 6.44 6.79
C GLY A 119 -24.18 6.83 6.08
N LEU A 120 -23.44 5.82 5.66
CA LEU A 120 -22.22 5.99 4.87
C LEU A 120 -22.59 6.04 3.39
N ASP A 121 -22.27 7.15 2.74
CA ASP A 121 -22.42 7.28 1.29
C ASP A 121 -21.56 6.23 0.55
N PRO A 122 -22.09 5.54 -0.46
CA PRO A 122 -21.36 4.48 -1.18
C PRO A 122 -20.07 4.95 -1.85
N ASN A 123 -19.97 6.22 -2.26
CA ASN A 123 -18.79 6.76 -2.92
C ASN A 123 -17.72 7.24 -1.92
N PHE A 124 -17.97 7.15 -0.61
CA PHE A 124 -16.99 7.58 0.40
C PHE A 124 -15.69 6.80 0.27
N HIS A 125 -15.78 5.48 0.13
CA HIS A 125 -14.62 4.61 -0.02
C HIS A 125 -13.81 4.97 -1.27
N THR A 126 -14.46 5.14 -2.42
CA THR A 126 -13.81 5.51 -3.68
C THR A 126 -13.13 6.88 -3.57
N HIS A 127 -13.82 7.90 -3.05
CA HIS A 127 -13.25 9.24 -2.90
C HIS A 127 -12.05 9.28 -1.94
N LEU A 128 -12.12 8.55 -0.83
CA LEU A 128 -11.01 8.46 0.11
C LEU A 128 -9.83 7.67 -0.48
N SER A 129 -10.11 6.54 -1.13
CA SER A 129 -9.10 5.73 -1.81
C SER A 129 -8.39 6.53 -2.91
N ASP A 130 -9.13 7.26 -3.74
CA ASP A 130 -8.56 8.11 -4.79
C ASP A 130 -7.71 9.24 -4.20
N ALA A 131 -8.20 9.91 -3.15
CA ALA A 131 -7.45 10.97 -2.47
C ALA A 131 -6.13 10.43 -1.90
N ILE A 132 -6.18 9.26 -1.26
CA ILE A 132 -5.00 8.65 -0.64
C ILE A 132 -4.01 8.14 -1.69
N THR A 133 -4.50 7.54 -2.76
CA THR A 133 -3.66 6.98 -3.84
C THR A 133 -2.92 8.08 -4.60
N ARG A 134 -3.56 9.23 -4.81
CA ARG A 134 -2.93 10.35 -5.54
C ARG A 134 -1.84 11.06 -4.75
N ARG A 135 -1.88 11.00 -3.41
CA ARG A 135 -0.88 11.61 -2.51
C ARG A 135 -0.52 13.05 -2.88
N ILE A 136 -1.53 13.87 -3.24
CA ILE A 136 -1.31 15.23 -3.73
C ILE A 136 -0.51 16.07 -2.72
N TRP A 137 -0.64 15.79 -1.43
CA TRP A 137 0.11 16.42 -0.35
C TRP A 137 1.63 16.21 -0.39
N GLU A 138 2.15 15.24 -1.15
CA GLU A 138 3.59 15.01 -1.31
C GLU A 138 4.18 15.89 -2.41
N PHE A 139 3.34 16.40 -3.32
CA PHE A 139 3.77 17.27 -4.40
C PHE A 139 3.90 18.70 -3.89
N THR A 140 5.12 19.09 -3.55
CA THR A 140 5.42 20.51 -3.30
C THR A 140 5.39 21.24 -4.64
N PRO A 141 4.63 22.34 -4.80
CA PRO A 141 4.82 23.18 -5.98
C PRO A 141 6.26 23.70 -5.96
N ILE A 142 6.98 23.51 -7.07
CA ILE A 142 8.20 24.28 -7.33
C ILE A 142 7.73 25.73 -7.44
N VAL A 143 7.83 26.47 -6.34
CA VAL A 143 7.75 27.92 -6.38
C VAL A 143 9.04 28.36 -7.08
N PRO A 144 8.98 29.01 -8.27
CA PRO A 144 10.16 29.67 -8.78
C PRO A 144 10.64 30.64 -7.70
N LEU A 145 11.89 30.49 -7.28
CA LEU A 145 12.56 31.43 -6.40
C LEU A 145 12.56 32.79 -7.12
N GLU A 146 11.58 33.64 -6.84
CA GLU A 146 11.72 35.07 -7.06
C GLU A 146 12.72 35.57 -6.02
N HIS A 147 13.96 35.72 -6.48
CA HIS A 147 14.97 36.47 -5.75
C HIS A 147 14.42 37.87 -5.44
N PRO A 148 14.50 38.35 -4.19
CA PRO A 148 14.18 39.73 -3.90
C PRO A 148 15.32 40.60 -4.42
N ASP A 149 15.22 41.03 -5.68
CA ASP A 149 16.04 42.13 -6.17
C ASP A 149 15.54 43.41 -5.50
N SER A 150 16.30 43.82 -4.49
CA SER A 150 16.30 45.18 -4.01
C SER A 150 16.68 46.11 -5.16
N ASN A 151 15.71 46.81 -5.74
CA ASN A 151 15.91 48.22 -6.07
C ASN A 151 14.61 48.99 -6.25
N THR A 152 14.58 50.08 -5.53
CA THR A 152 13.62 51.19 -5.51
C THR A 152 13.38 51.78 -6.91
N LYS A 153 12.10 52.02 -7.25
CA LYS A 153 11.54 53.35 -7.59
C LYS A 153 10.06 53.26 -8.02
N ASN A 154 9.23 54.02 -7.30
CA ASN A 154 8.05 54.79 -7.73
C ASN A 154 7.30 54.36 -9.01
N SER A 155 6.00 54.05 -8.89
CA SER A 155 4.93 55.04 -9.12
C SER A 155 3.55 54.37 -9.06
N ARG A 156 2.56 55.19 -8.70
CA ARG A 156 1.12 54.93 -8.72
C ARG A 156 0.68 54.56 -10.15
N ASP A 157 -0.26 53.63 -10.33
CA ASP A 157 -1.57 53.98 -10.90
C ASP A 157 -2.59 52.83 -10.95
N ILE A 158 -3.84 53.27 -11.01
CA ILE A 158 -5.12 52.57 -11.00
C ILE A 158 -5.43 52.00 -12.40
N ASN A 159 -6.03 50.80 -12.48
CA ASN A 159 -7.19 50.44 -13.34
C ASN A 159 -7.24 48.94 -13.69
N LYS A 160 -8.28 48.26 -13.18
CA LYS A 160 -8.82 46.98 -13.69
C LYS A 160 -10.05 47.29 -14.55
N PRO A 161 -10.22 46.69 -15.75
CA PRO A 161 -11.54 46.58 -16.38
C PRO A 161 -12.16 45.16 -16.25
N PRO A 162 -13.49 45.02 -16.30
CA PRO A 162 -14.25 43.78 -16.07
C PRO A 162 -14.38 42.88 -17.34
N PRO A 163 -14.88 41.64 -17.25
CA PRO A 163 -14.80 40.66 -18.32
C PRO A 163 -15.86 40.88 -19.41
N GLN A 164 -15.45 40.78 -20.69
CA GLN A 164 -16.36 40.78 -21.83
C GLN A 164 -16.73 39.35 -22.24
N ILE A 165 -18.02 39.05 -22.17
CA ILE A 165 -18.66 37.89 -22.81
C ILE A 165 -18.65 38.14 -24.33
N LYS A 166 -18.03 37.26 -25.13
CA LYS A 166 -18.17 37.26 -26.59
C LYS A 166 -18.72 35.93 -27.10
N THR A 167 -19.65 36.12 -28.04
CA THR A 167 -20.56 35.21 -28.70
C THR A 167 -19.88 34.23 -29.67
N ARG A 168 -20.38 32.98 -29.65
CA ARG A 168 -20.58 32.02 -30.76
C ARG A 168 -19.99 32.44 -32.12
N THR A 169 -18.95 31.73 -32.58
CA THR A 169 -18.40 31.81 -33.95
C THR A 169 -18.55 30.46 -34.65
N GLY A 170 -19.00 30.47 -35.91
CA GLY A 170 -19.48 29.30 -36.66
C GLY A 170 -18.41 28.32 -37.18
N ILE A 171 -18.79 27.54 -38.19
CA ILE A 171 -18.14 26.30 -38.71
C ILE A 171 -16.63 26.42 -38.97
N ILE A 172 -16.10 27.60 -39.31
CA ILE A 172 -14.66 27.86 -39.52
C ILE A 172 -13.85 27.80 -38.19
N GLY A 173 -14.49 28.07 -37.05
CA GLY A 173 -13.87 27.98 -35.72
C GLY A 173 -13.70 26.54 -35.22
N ILE A 174 -14.60 25.64 -35.64
CA ILE A 174 -14.52 24.20 -35.31
C ILE A 174 -13.40 23.55 -36.13
N GLU A 175 -13.21 23.95 -37.39
CA GLU A 175 -12.13 23.44 -38.23
C GLU A 175 -10.75 23.86 -37.70
N ARG A 176 -10.61 25.11 -37.24
CA ARG A 176 -9.40 25.58 -36.55
C ARG A 176 -9.19 24.89 -35.20
N SER A 177 -10.26 24.72 -34.40
CA SER A 177 -10.11 24.04 -33.10
C SER A 177 -9.81 22.56 -33.24
N LEU A 178 -10.32 21.87 -34.27
CA LEU A 178 -10.03 20.45 -34.51
C LEU A 178 -8.59 20.25 -34.98
N GLN A 179 -8.06 21.17 -35.79
CA GLN A 179 -6.68 21.11 -36.29
C GLN A 179 -5.67 21.56 -35.22
N GLU A 180 -6.01 22.55 -34.39
CA GLU A 180 -5.24 22.90 -33.18
C GLU A 180 -5.29 21.79 -32.14
N GLN A 181 -6.45 21.13 -31.97
CA GLN A 181 -6.57 19.98 -31.07
C GLN A 181 -5.79 18.78 -31.60
N GLN A 182 -5.79 18.48 -32.91
CA GLN A 182 -4.90 17.46 -33.48
C GLN A 182 -3.43 17.81 -33.29
N LYS A 183 -3.02 19.06 -33.54
CA LYS A 183 -1.62 19.47 -33.34
C LYS A 183 -1.20 19.44 -31.87
N ALA A 184 -2.07 19.86 -30.96
CA ALA A 184 -1.85 19.75 -29.52
C ALA A 184 -1.88 18.28 -29.05
N THR A 185 -2.64 17.42 -29.71
CA THR A 185 -2.64 15.98 -29.44
C THR A 185 -1.33 15.35 -29.93
N ASP A 186 -0.80 15.74 -31.09
CA ASP A 186 0.49 15.26 -31.60
C ASP A 186 1.69 15.78 -30.79
N GLU A 187 1.64 17.02 -30.30
CA GLU A 187 2.63 17.57 -29.37
C GLU A 187 2.55 16.87 -28.01
N SER A 188 1.34 16.62 -27.49
CA SER A 188 1.10 15.83 -26.27
C SER A 188 1.57 14.38 -26.43
N ILE A 189 1.36 13.76 -27.59
CA ILE A 189 1.84 12.42 -27.91
C ILE A 189 3.37 12.40 -28.02
N SER A 190 3.99 13.38 -28.68
CA SER A 190 5.46 13.48 -28.75
C SER A 190 6.10 13.71 -27.39
N MET A 191 5.48 14.52 -26.52
CA MET A 191 5.88 14.69 -25.13
C MET A 191 5.69 13.40 -24.33
N ALA A 192 4.60 12.66 -24.54
CA ALA A 192 4.37 11.36 -23.91
C ALA A 192 5.39 10.31 -24.37
N PHE A 193 5.82 10.31 -25.63
CA PHE A 193 6.90 9.44 -26.14
C PHE A 193 8.29 9.85 -25.62
N GLN A 194 8.52 11.15 -25.39
CA GLN A 194 9.73 11.61 -24.70
C GLN A 194 9.74 11.17 -23.23
N ASP A 195 8.62 11.26 -22.52
CA ASP A 195 8.50 10.80 -21.15
C ASP A 195 8.61 9.28 -21.04
N LEU A 196 8.11 8.51 -22.01
CA LEU A 196 8.31 7.06 -22.07
C LEU A 196 9.79 6.70 -22.27
N LYS A 197 10.51 7.46 -23.11
CA LYS A 197 11.96 7.29 -23.31
C LYS A 197 12.76 7.68 -22.06
N LYS A 198 12.32 8.72 -21.34
CA LYS A 198 12.87 9.13 -20.04
C LYS A 198 12.59 8.10 -18.96
N LEU A 199 11.39 7.50 -18.95
CA LEU A 199 11.02 6.39 -18.07
C LEU A 199 11.87 5.15 -18.36
N MET A 200 12.19 4.87 -19.62
CA MET A 200 13.13 3.80 -20.00
C MET A 200 14.58 4.10 -19.61
N GLU A 201 15.01 5.38 -19.57
CA GLU A 201 16.30 5.78 -19.00
C GLU A 201 16.33 5.67 -17.46
N VAL A 202 15.29 6.13 -16.78
CA VAL A 202 15.14 6.00 -15.32
C VAL A 202 15.08 4.52 -14.90
N ALA A 203 14.45 3.67 -15.72
CA ALA A 203 14.46 2.23 -15.53
C ALA A 203 15.85 1.60 -15.76
N LYS A 204 16.66 2.14 -16.70
CA LYS A 204 18.06 1.70 -16.87
C LYS A 204 18.92 2.06 -15.67
N ASP A 205 18.73 3.24 -15.10
CA ASP A 205 19.44 3.66 -13.89
C ASP A 205 18.99 2.87 -12.67
N MET A 206 17.69 2.58 -12.51
CA MET A 206 17.21 1.68 -11.45
C MET A 206 17.67 0.24 -11.64
N VAL A 207 17.79 -0.28 -12.86
CA VAL A 207 18.33 -1.63 -13.13
C VAL A 207 19.85 -1.68 -12.90
N SER A 208 20.57 -0.60 -13.20
CA SER A 208 21.98 -0.40 -12.86
C SER A 208 22.19 -0.33 -11.36
N ILE A 209 21.32 0.41 -10.66
CA ILE A 209 21.28 0.48 -9.20
C ILE A 209 20.94 -0.89 -8.61
N SER A 210 19.97 -1.63 -9.16
CA SER A 210 19.68 -3.01 -8.74
C SER A 210 20.88 -3.93 -8.94
N LYS A 211 21.61 -3.85 -10.06
CA LYS A 211 22.85 -4.63 -10.26
C LYS A 211 23.96 -4.23 -9.29
N THR A 212 24.08 -2.94 -9.00
CA THR A 212 25.05 -2.39 -8.04
C THR A 212 24.68 -2.75 -6.60
N ILE A 213 23.39 -2.78 -6.26
CA ILE A 213 22.85 -3.21 -4.97
C ILE A 213 23.00 -4.73 -4.83
N SER A 214 22.69 -5.53 -5.84
CA SER A 214 22.96 -6.98 -5.83
C SER A 214 24.46 -7.29 -5.70
N ALA A 215 25.33 -6.49 -6.31
CA ALA A 215 26.78 -6.62 -6.14
C ALA A 215 27.25 -6.16 -4.73
N LYS A 216 26.69 -5.07 -4.18
CA LYS A 216 26.98 -4.57 -2.83
C LYS A 216 26.42 -5.44 -1.71
N ILE A 217 25.27 -6.09 -1.92
CA ILE A 217 24.69 -7.08 -1.01
C ILE A 217 25.62 -8.30 -0.93
N ARG A 218 26.28 -8.66 -2.03
CA ARG A 218 27.30 -9.72 -2.08
C ARG A 218 28.64 -9.31 -1.46
N GLU A 219 28.96 -8.02 -1.36
CA GLU A 219 30.19 -7.48 -0.74
C GLU A 219 30.06 -7.13 0.75
N ARG A 220 28.86 -6.76 1.24
CA ARG A 220 28.60 -6.44 2.67
C ARG A 220 28.13 -7.66 3.47
N GLN A 221 28.84 -8.76 3.29
CA GLN A 221 28.66 -9.98 4.06
C GLN A 221 29.26 -9.76 5.45
N GLY A 222 28.49 -9.19 6.38
CA GLY A 222 28.90 -9.11 7.78
C GLY A 222 28.33 -7.94 8.57
N ASP A 223 26.99 -7.79 8.63
CA ASP A 223 26.33 -7.35 9.88
C ASP A 223 24.80 -7.46 9.89
N ILE A 224 24.23 -8.59 9.45
CA ILE A 224 22.81 -8.87 9.68
C ILE A 224 22.69 -10.34 10.04
N THR A 225 22.16 -10.56 11.25
CA THR A 225 21.89 -11.87 11.86
C THR A 225 21.19 -12.84 10.92
N GLU A 226 21.59 -14.09 11.05
CA GLU A 226 21.43 -15.23 10.16
C GLU A 226 20.02 -15.45 9.61
N ASP A 227 20.04 -15.80 8.33
CA ASP A 227 18.93 -15.91 7.42
C ASP A 227 18.43 -17.37 7.38
N GLU A 228 17.50 -17.74 8.26
CA GLU A 228 16.78 -19.04 8.22
C GLU A 228 15.83 -19.19 7.01
N THR A 229 15.84 -18.26 6.04
CA THR A 229 14.95 -18.29 4.87
C THR A 229 15.67 -18.38 3.53
N GLU A 230 17.00 -18.40 3.51
CA GLU A 230 17.77 -18.62 2.26
C GLU A 230 18.10 -20.10 1.99
N VAL A 231 17.98 -20.98 2.99
CA VAL A 231 18.46 -22.38 2.92
C VAL A 231 17.62 -23.26 1.97
N GLY A 232 16.39 -22.86 1.65
CA GLY A 232 15.44 -23.68 0.90
C GLY A 232 15.26 -23.33 -0.59
N GLY A 233 15.97 -22.33 -1.12
CA GLY A 233 15.77 -21.84 -2.50
C GLY A 233 14.35 -21.30 -2.79
N MET A 234 13.56 -21.09 -1.73
CA MET A 234 12.22 -20.51 -1.74
C MET A 234 12.04 -19.62 -0.52
N ILE A 235 11.22 -18.59 -0.64
CA ILE A 235 10.84 -17.69 0.45
C ILE A 235 9.35 -17.36 0.35
N THR A 236 8.65 -17.29 1.49
CA THR A 236 7.22 -16.95 1.48
C THR A 236 7.00 -15.52 1.04
N LEU A 237 5.89 -15.25 0.34
CA LEU A 237 5.60 -13.89 -0.11
C LEU A 237 5.42 -12.92 1.07
N THR A 238 4.98 -13.43 2.23
CA THR A 238 4.93 -12.69 3.50
C THR A 238 6.31 -12.31 4.00
N ASP A 239 7.30 -13.22 3.95
CA ASP A 239 8.67 -12.92 4.35
C ASP A 239 9.33 -11.95 3.36
N VAL A 240 9.06 -12.11 2.06
CA VAL A 240 9.49 -11.17 1.01
C VAL A 240 8.94 -9.78 1.30
N TYR A 241 7.65 -9.67 1.62
CA TYR A 241 7.01 -8.41 1.96
C TYR A 241 7.72 -7.73 3.12
N CYS A 242 7.90 -8.44 4.23
CA CYS A 242 8.60 -7.92 5.40
C CYS A 242 10.03 -7.47 5.06
N ARG A 243 10.78 -8.27 4.30
CA ARG A 243 12.18 -7.97 3.93
C ARG A 243 12.29 -6.75 3.03
N VAL A 244 11.48 -6.69 1.98
CA VAL A 244 11.51 -5.59 1.00
C VAL A 244 11.11 -4.29 1.68
N ASN A 245 10.07 -4.31 2.51
CA ASN A 245 9.63 -3.14 3.24
C ASN A 245 10.61 -2.70 4.32
N ARG A 246 11.25 -3.65 5.03
CA ARG A 246 12.34 -3.34 5.97
C ARG A 246 13.52 -2.69 5.26
N ALA A 247 13.86 -3.13 4.05
CA ALA A 247 14.96 -2.56 3.27
C ALA A 247 14.63 -1.18 2.67
N ARG A 248 13.36 -0.91 2.37
CA ARG A 248 12.89 0.38 1.82
C ARG A 248 12.72 1.48 2.87
N GLY A 249 12.66 1.12 4.15
CA GLY A 249 12.48 2.08 5.23
C GLY A 249 11.10 2.75 5.16
N LEU A 250 11.03 3.98 4.66
CA LEU A 250 9.80 4.79 4.63
C LEU A 250 8.99 4.63 3.32
N GLU A 251 9.60 4.14 2.25
CA GLU A 251 8.96 3.96 0.94
C GLU A 251 8.34 2.56 0.80
N LEU A 252 7.40 2.24 1.69
CA LEU A 252 6.80 0.91 1.78
C LEU A 252 6.00 0.55 0.51
N LEU A 253 6.06 -0.72 0.12
CA LEU A 253 5.17 -1.34 -0.85
C LEU A 253 3.92 -1.86 -0.15
N SER A 254 2.76 -1.73 -0.80
CA SER A 254 1.55 -2.43 -0.37
C SER A 254 1.68 -3.94 -0.65
N PRO A 255 0.93 -4.80 0.07
CA PRO A 255 0.85 -6.22 -0.23
C PRO A 255 0.42 -6.50 -1.67
N GLU A 256 -0.53 -5.71 -2.19
CA GLU A 256 -1.05 -5.81 -3.55
C GLU A 256 0.02 -5.48 -4.59
N ASP A 257 0.80 -4.43 -4.37
CA ASP A 257 1.88 -4.04 -5.28
C ASP A 257 2.96 -5.11 -5.35
N LEU A 258 3.37 -5.64 -4.19
CA LEU A 258 4.34 -6.72 -4.16
C LEU A 258 3.81 -7.97 -4.86
N LEU A 259 2.54 -8.33 -4.65
CA LEU A 259 1.92 -9.47 -5.31
C LEU A 259 1.82 -9.27 -6.83
N ASN A 260 1.40 -8.09 -7.27
CA ASN A 260 1.29 -7.76 -8.69
C ASN A 260 2.66 -7.72 -9.38
N ALA A 261 3.69 -7.19 -8.71
CA ALA A 261 5.07 -7.25 -9.18
C ALA A 261 5.57 -8.70 -9.25
N SER A 262 5.27 -9.51 -8.23
CA SER A 262 5.65 -10.92 -8.17
C SER A 262 5.05 -11.76 -9.31
N ARG A 263 3.80 -11.48 -9.71
CA ARG A 263 3.14 -12.11 -10.87
C ARG A 263 3.83 -11.80 -12.20
N GLN A 264 4.51 -10.66 -12.31
CA GLN A 264 5.19 -10.26 -13.54
C GLN A 264 6.62 -10.82 -13.67
N LEU A 265 7.20 -11.40 -12.60
CA LEU A 265 8.58 -11.88 -12.63
C LEU A 265 8.82 -12.94 -13.73
N ALA A 266 7.84 -13.83 -13.94
CA ALA A 266 7.92 -14.87 -14.95
C ALA A 266 7.90 -14.29 -16.39
N SER A 267 6.97 -13.37 -16.67
CA SER A 267 6.82 -12.74 -17.98
C SER A 267 8.01 -11.86 -18.35
N LEU A 268 8.67 -11.26 -17.36
CA LEU A 268 9.89 -10.47 -17.52
C LEU A 268 11.16 -11.34 -17.67
N GLY A 269 11.05 -12.66 -17.65
CA GLY A 269 12.19 -13.55 -17.85
C GLY A 269 13.16 -13.60 -16.65
N LEU A 270 12.72 -13.20 -15.46
CA LEU A 270 13.58 -13.13 -14.28
C LEU A 270 13.87 -14.53 -13.69
N PRO A 271 15.02 -14.71 -13.01
CA PRO A 271 15.43 -15.99 -12.45
C PRO A 271 14.64 -16.41 -11.21
N ILE A 272 13.78 -15.53 -10.68
CA ILE A 272 12.88 -15.80 -9.55
C ILE A 272 11.45 -15.74 -10.06
N VAL A 273 10.61 -16.64 -9.60
CA VAL A 273 9.21 -16.74 -10.05
C VAL A 273 8.28 -16.93 -8.86
N LEU A 274 7.07 -16.37 -8.97
CA LEU A 274 5.99 -16.61 -8.03
C LEU A 274 5.39 -18.00 -8.26
N ARG A 275 5.25 -18.74 -7.17
CA ARG A 275 4.53 -20.01 -7.10
C ARG A 275 3.40 -19.92 -6.08
N VAL A 276 2.31 -20.61 -6.37
CA VAL A 276 1.17 -20.81 -5.46
C VAL A 276 1.02 -22.31 -5.21
N PHE A 277 1.04 -22.71 -3.94
CA PHE A 277 0.73 -24.09 -3.53
C PHE A 277 -0.78 -24.33 -3.50
N ASP A 278 -1.21 -25.60 -3.46
CA ASP A 278 -2.64 -25.96 -3.41
C ASP A 278 -3.35 -25.41 -2.16
N SER A 279 -2.59 -25.20 -1.07
CA SER A 279 -3.06 -24.54 0.15
C SER A 279 -3.35 -23.04 -0.01
N GLY A 280 -2.93 -22.44 -1.13
CA GLY A 280 -2.96 -21.00 -1.36
C GLY A 280 -1.71 -20.27 -0.86
N VAL A 281 -0.76 -20.96 -0.21
CA VAL A 281 0.52 -20.37 0.19
C VAL A 281 1.28 -19.90 -1.05
N MET A 282 1.73 -18.65 -1.00
CA MET A 282 2.49 -18.01 -2.09
C MET A 282 3.95 -17.90 -1.71
N VAL A 283 4.84 -18.31 -2.62
CA VAL A 283 6.29 -18.25 -2.42
C VAL A 283 6.99 -17.70 -3.65
N LEU A 284 8.12 -17.03 -3.45
CA LEU A 284 9.09 -16.77 -4.51
C LEU A 284 10.16 -17.86 -4.48
N GLN A 285 10.44 -18.45 -5.63
CA GLN A 285 11.47 -19.48 -5.77
C GLN A 285 12.34 -19.23 -7.00
N SER A 286 13.54 -19.82 -7.03
CA SER A 286 14.34 -19.84 -8.26
C SER A 286 13.59 -20.57 -9.39
N ARG A 287 13.75 -20.11 -10.62
CA ARG A 287 13.26 -20.81 -11.82
C ARG A 287 13.90 -22.18 -12.00
N SER A 288 15.11 -22.37 -11.47
CA SER A 288 15.81 -23.65 -11.46
C SER A 288 15.33 -24.61 -10.37
N HIS A 289 14.35 -24.21 -9.56
CA HIS A 289 13.83 -25.05 -8.48
C HIS A 289 12.99 -26.21 -9.04
N ASP A 290 13.34 -27.44 -8.67
CA ASP A 290 12.66 -28.66 -9.13
C ASP A 290 12.08 -29.46 -7.96
N ASP A 291 10.75 -29.55 -7.95
CA ASP A 291 10.01 -30.33 -6.96
C ASP A 291 10.33 -31.82 -6.97
N ASN A 292 10.73 -32.39 -8.12
CA ASN A 292 11.10 -33.82 -8.17
C ASN A 292 12.27 -34.10 -7.23
N VAL A 293 13.29 -33.25 -7.31
CA VAL A 293 14.50 -33.38 -6.49
C VAL A 293 14.16 -33.25 -5.01
N ILE A 294 13.37 -32.23 -4.65
CA ILE A 294 12.99 -32.00 -3.25
C ILE A 294 12.13 -33.15 -2.69
N VAL A 295 11.21 -33.67 -3.50
CA VAL A 295 10.35 -34.79 -3.09
C VAL A 295 11.17 -36.05 -2.84
N ASP A 296 12.15 -36.36 -3.68
CA ASP A 296 13.00 -37.53 -3.48
C ASP A 296 13.87 -37.37 -2.22
N VAL A 297 14.47 -36.18 -1.99
CA VAL A 297 15.22 -35.89 -0.76
C VAL A 297 14.37 -36.06 0.49
N ILE A 298 13.14 -35.55 0.49
CA ILE A 298 12.24 -35.66 1.65
C ILE A 298 11.76 -37.09 1.83
N ALA A 299 11.47 -37.81 0.74
CA ALA A 299 11.09 -39.21 0.82
C ALA A 299 12.21 -40.06 1.47
N ASP A 300 13.46 -39.81 1.09
CA ASP A 300 14.63 -40.47 1.69
C ASP A 300 14.77 -40.11 3.18
N LEU A 301 14.55 -38.84 3.55
CA LEU A 301 14.60 -38.41 4.95
C LEU A 301 13.49 -39.02 5.80
N ILE A 302 12.26 -39.12 5.25
CA ILE A 302 11.13 -39.80 5.90
C ILE A 302 11.47 -41.29 6.08
N LYS A 303 12.11 -41.94 5.10
CA LYS A 303 12.54 -43.34 5.19
C LYS A 303 13.62 -43.55 6.25
N GLU A 304 14.61 -42.65 6.31
CA GLU A 304 15.70 -42.71 7.29
C GLU A 304 15.18 -42.54 8.73
N ARG A 305 14.29 -41.57 8.95
CA ARG A 305 13.74 -41.27 10.28
C ARG A 305 12.52 -42.10 10.66
N GLY A 306 12.00 -42.88 9.73
CA GLY A 306 10.75 -43.63 9.84
C GLY A 306 9.49 -42.75 9.75
N SER A 307 9.53 -41.52 10.25
CA SER A 307 8.44 -40.55 10.13
C SER A 307 8.93 -39.12 10.36
N LEU A 308 8.16 -38.13 9.91
CA LEU A 308 8.45 -36.71 10.11
C LEU A 308 7.20 -35.87 10.34
N THR A 309 7.27 -34.90 11.24
CA THR A 309 6.34 -33.76 11.27
C THR A 309 6.88 -32.56 10.51
N ALA A 310 6.04 -31.55 10.27
CA ALA A 310 6.48 -30.31 9.63
C ALA A 310 7.53 -29.55 10.47
N GLU A 311 7.40 -29.58 11.80
CA GLU A 311 8.33 -28.95 12.74
C GLU A 311 9.68 -29.66 12.75
N GLU A 312 9.69 -30.99 12.75
CA GLU A 312 10.92 -31.80 12.70
C GLU A 312 11.68 -31.54 11.39
N LEU A 313 10.95 -31.50 10.25
CA LEU A 313 11.55 -31.19 8.95
C LEU A 313 12.09 -29.76 8.90
N ALA A 314 11.32 -28.79 9.38
CA ALA A 314 11.72 -27.38 9.44
C ALA A 314 13.02 -27.20 10.21
N GLN A 315 13.12 -27.83 11.38
CA GLN A 315 14.31 -27.77 12.22
C GLN A 315 15.53 -28.45 11.57
N SER A 316 15.33 -29.56 10.85
CA SER A 316 16.44 -30.24 10.16
C SER A 316 16.96 -29.51 8.93
N GLU A 317 16.07 -28.87 8.17
CA GLU A 317 16.38 -28.24 6.88
C GLU A 317 16.65 -26.74 6.99
N GLY A 318 16.46 -26.14 8.17
CA GLY A 318 16.61 -24.69 8.37
C GLY A 318 15.63 -23.89 7.51
N ILE A 319 14.37 -24.31 7.48
CA ILE A 319 13.28 -23.65 6.73
C ILE A 319 12.08 -23.38 7.63
N SER A 320 11.16 -22.52 7.21
CA SER A 320 9.92 -22.28 7.96
C SER A 320 9.03 -23.53 8.04
N VAL A 321 8.32 -23.70 9.16
CA VAL A 321 7.34 -24.80 9.36
C VAL A 321 6.27 -24.81 8.27
N LEU A 322 5.88 -23.63 7.79
CA LEU A 322 4.96 -23.50 6.66
C LEU A 322 5.52 -24.14 5.39
N LEU A 323 6.77 -23.81 5.03
CA LEU A 323 7.41 -24.38 3.83
C LEU A 323 7.66 -25.88 3.99
N ALA A 324 8.08 -26.32 5.17
CA ALA A 324 8.25 -27.73 5.49
C ALA A 324 6.93 -28.51 5.29
N ARG A 325 5.81 -27.98 5.79
CA ARG A 325 4.48 -28.55 5.59
C ARG A 325 4.12 -28.66 4.11
N GLU A 326 4.33 -27.59 3.33
CA GLU A 326 4.05 -27.62 1.88
C GLU A 326 4.88 -28.69 1.15
N ARG A 327 6.16 -28.81 1.50
CA ARG A 327 7.03 -29.83 0.89
C ARG A 327 6.59 -31.26 1.25
N LEU A 328 6.14 -31.50 2.48
CA LEU A 328 5.57 -32.79 2.90
C LEU A 328 4.28 -33.12 2.16
N LEU A 329 3.38 -32.13 2.01
CA LEU A 329 2.13 -32.28 1.24
C LEU A 329 2.39 -32.55 -0.24
N VAL A 330 3.39 -31.89 -0.84
CA VAL A 330 3.80 -32.17 -2.23
C VAL A 330 4.37 -33.60 -2.35
N THR A 331 5.17 -34.04 -1.37
CA THR A 331 5.73 -35.40 -1.32
C THR A 331 4.62 -36.46 -1.23
N GLU A 332 3.61 -36.21 -0.38
CA GLU A 332 2.41 -37.04 -0.29
C GLU A 332 1.61 -37.06 -1.60
N LYS A 333 1.38 -35.90 -2.22
CA LYS A 333 0.66 -35.78 -3.50
C LYS A 333 1.32 -36.59 -4.62
N ARG A 334 2.63 -36.79 -4.55
CA ARG A 334 3.39 -37.63 -5.48
C ARG A 334 3.44 -39.11 -5.10
N GLY A 335 2.71 -39.50 -4.05
CA GLY A 335 2.61 -40.87 -3.58
C GLY A 335 3.87 -41.39 -2.88
N LYS A 336 4.84 -40.53 -2.54
CA LYS A 336 6.09 -40.93 -1.88
C LYS A 336 5.97 -40.99 -0.36
N ALA A 337 4.99 -40.28 0.21
CA ALA A 337 4.64 -40.31 1.63
C ALA A 337 3.13 -40.52 1.81
N CYS A 338 2.73 -40.96 3.00
CA CYS A 338 1.35 -40.97 3.47
C CYS A 338 1.25 -40.26 4.82
N ARG A 339 0.14 -39.58 5.08
CA ARG A 339 -0.08 -38.86 6.34
C ARG A 339 -0.84 -39.72 7.36
N ASP A 340 -0.50 -39.54 8.62
CA ASP A 340 -1.29 -39.94 9.78
C ASP A 340 -1.72 -38.66 10.51
N ASP A 341 -3.03 -38.43 10.59
CA ASP A 341 -3.62 -37.21 11.17
C ASP A 341 -4.36 -37.58 12.45
N THR A 342 -3.72 -37.31 13.58
CA THR A 342 -4.22 -37.65 14.90
C THR A 342 -4.43 -36.39 15.73
N ILE A 343 -5.06 -36.54 16.89
CA ILE A 343 -5.25 -35.45 17.87
C ILE A 343 -3.89 -34.96 18.40
N GLU A 344 -2.86 -35.81 18.35
CA GLU A 344 -1.51 -35.50 18.85
C GLU A 344 -0.69 -34.73 17.81
N ALA A 345 -0.67 -35.20 16.56
CA ALA A 345 0.08 -34.57 15.48
C ALA A 345 -0.35 -35.04 14.09
N LEU A 346 -0.07 -34.19 13.09
CA LEU A 346 -0.02 -34.55 11.68
C LEU A 346 1.41 -35.01 11.34
N ARG A 347 1.58 -36.30 11.03
CA ARG A 347 2.88 -36.92 10.79
C ARG A 347 2.90 -37.62 9.44
N PHE A 348 4.04 -37.61 8.75
CA PHE A 348 4.22 -38.21 7.43
C PHE A 348 5.15 -39.42 7.53
N TYR A 349 4.76 -40.51 6.84
CA TYR A 349 5.43 -41.79 6.81
C TYR A 349 5.75 -42.21 5.37
N PRO A 350 6.69 -43.15 5.15
CA PRO A 350 6.90 -43.75 3.83
C PRO A 350 5.60 -44.37 3.34
N ASN A 351 5.28 -44.18 2.05
CA ASN A 351 4.04 -44.71 1.49
C ASN A 351 4.14 -46.21 1.17
N LEU A 352 4.07 -47.04 2.20
CA LEU A 352 4.12 -48.50 2.07
C LEU A 352 2.89 -49.09 1.34
N PHE A 353 1.79 -48.33 1.22
CA PHE A 353 0.60 -48.79 0.48
C PHE A 353 0.84 -48.88 -1.04
N LEU A 354 1.81 -48.12 -1.55
CA LEU A 354 2.19 -48.10 -2.95
C LEU A 354 3.48 -48.87 -3.25
N GLU A 355 4.22 -49.28 -2.22
CA GLU A 355 5.36 -50.19 -2.38
C GLU A 355 4.80 -51.60 -2.69
N LYS A 356 5.06 -52.11 -3.90
CA LYS A 356 4.74 -53.50 -4.23
C LYS A 356 5.63 -54.41 -3.38
N ASN A 357 5.00 -55.20 -2.51
CA ASN A 357 5.63 -56.40 -1.97
C ASN A 357 5.86 -57.38 -3.14
N ASP A 358 7.11 -57.57 -3.55
CA ASP A 358 7.53 -58.76 -4.29
C ASP A 358 7.78 -59.92 -3.31
#